data_AF-A0A955R0N2-F1
#
_entry.id   AF-A0A955R0N2-F1
#
_cell.length_a   1.000
_cell.length_b   1.000
_cell.length_c   1.000
_cell.angle_alpha   90.00
_cell.angle_beta   90.00
_cell.angle_gamma   90.00
#
_symmetry.space_group_name_H-M   'P 1'
#
loop_
_entity.id
_entity.type
_entity.pdbx_description
1 polymer ?
#
loop_
_entity_poly.entity_id
_entity_poly.type
_entity_poly.pdbx_seq_one_letter_code
_entity_poly.pdbx_strand_id
1 'polypeptide(L)'
;MSADSGVLEKEILALYQEPVIGSGYANTYGEQNLVALVEKYRSLPSGDMGFMAEMVTAFSTSTDLSASYISVGVLHALGMEEQVNAAYAWAETQESAQSIAHHFDIGKSLADHFIS
;
A
#
# COMPACT_ATOMS: atom_id res chain seq x y z
N MET A 1 -14.44 2.69 -17.54
CA MET A 1 -13.27 1.80 -17.34
C MET A 1 -12.97 1.16 -18.69
N SER A 2 -11.75 1.33 -19.21
CA SER A 2 -11.32 0.58 -20.40
C SER A 2 -11.10 -0.89 -20.02
N ALA A 3 -11.10 -1.80 -21.00
CA ALA A 3 -10.77 -3.21 -20.75
C ALA A 3 -9.37 -3.37 -20.12
N ASP A 4 -8.47 -2.42 -20.38
CA ASP A 4 -7.10 -2.36 -19.85
C ASP A 4 -7.06 -2.01 -18.35
N SER A 5 -7.87 -1.04 -17.91
CA SER A 5 -7.93 -0.66 -16.49
C SER A 5 -8.45 -1.80 -15.62
N GLY A 6 -9.38 -2.62 -16.12
CA GLY A 6 -9.90 -3.77 -15.38
C GLY A 6 -8.91 -4.94 -15.26
N VAL A 7 -7.91 -5.02 -16.14
CA VAL A 7 -6.79 -5.96 -16.01
C VAL A 7 -5.80 -5.44 -14.98
N LEU A 8 -5.40 -4.18 -15.11
CA LEU A 8 -4.47 -3.53 -14.18
C LEU A 8 -4.98 -3.55 -12.73
N GLU A 9 -6.27 -3.28 -12.52
CA GLU A 9 -6.90 -3.36 -11.19
C GLU A 9 -6.70 -4.74 -10.56
N LYS A 10 -6.95 -5.81 -11.32
CA LYS A 10 -6.78 -7.18 -10.84
C LYS A 10 -5.32 -7.52 -10.54
N GLU A 11 -4.40 -7.03 -11.37
CA GLU A 11 -2.97 -7.19 -11.12
C GLU A 11 -2.57 -6.50 -9.81
N ILE A 12 -3.00 -5.26 -9.58
CA ILE A 12 -2.72 -4.52 -8.33
C ILE A 12 -3.32 -5.26 -7.13
N LEU A 13 -4.57 -5.72 -7.23
CA LEU A 13 -5.23 -6.48 -6.16
C LEU A 13 -4.49 -7.78 -5.85
N ALA A 14 -3.98 -8.48 -6.85
CA ALA A 14 -3.19 -9.70 -6.66
C ALA A 14 -1.91 -9.40 -5.87
N LEU A 15 -1.25 -8.26 -6.10
CA LEU A 15 -0.04 -7.88 -5.37
C LEU A 15 -0.29 -7.63 -3.87
N TYR A 16 -1.51 -7.26 -3.47
CA TYR A 16 -1.88 -7.21 -2.03
C TYR A 16 -2.09 -8.59 -1.41
N GLN A 17 -2.39 -9.60 -2.21
CA GLN A 17 -2.79 -10.94 -1.74
C GLN A 17 -1.66 -11.96 -1.84
N GLU A 18 -0.74 -11.78 -2.79
CA GLU A 18 0.31 -12.73 -3.14
C GLU A 18 1.71 -12.09 -3.08
N PRO A 19 2.65 -12.69 -2.33
CA PRO A 19 2.46 -13.84 -1.43
C PRO A 19 1.59 -13.47 -0.23
N VAL A 20 0.94 -14.47 0.37
CA VAL A 20 0.11 -14.25 1.56
C VAL A 20 1.00 -13.73 2.69
N ILE A 21 0.56 -12.70 3.39
CA ILE A 21 1.26 -12.14 4.55
C ILE A 21 1.30 -13.20 5.66
N GLY A 22 2.47 -13.42 6.23
CA GLY A 22 2.71 -14.48 7.22
C GLY A 22 2.94 -15.87 6.61
N SER A 23 3.01 -16.00 5.28
CA SER A 23 3.30 -17.30 4.61
C SER A 23 4.74 -17.81 4.83
N GLY A 24 5.63 -16.98 5.36
CA GLY A 24 7.00 -17.37 5.73
C GLY A 24 7.88 -16.19 6.12
N TYR A 25 9.14 -16.46 6.45
CA TYR A 25 10.11 -15.45 6.92
C TYR A 25 10.33 -14.30 5.92
N ALA A 26 10.19 -14.55 4.62
CA ALA A 26 10.40 -13.54 3.59
C ALA A 26 9.25 -12.53 3.45
N ASN A 27 8.06 -12.86 3.95
CA ASN A 27 6.85 -12.02 3.85
C ASN A 27 6.04 -12.07 5.14
N THR A 28 6.70 -11.87 6.27
CA THR A 28 6.05 -11.97 7.59
C THR A 28 5.08 -10.81 7.81
N TYR A 29 5.46 -9.62 7.34
CA TYR A 29 4.72 -8.37 7.51
C TYR A 29 4.35 -7.72 6.16
N GLY A 30 4.36 -8.47 5.06
CA GLY A 30 3.97 -7.93 3.74
C GLY A 30 5.09 -7.19 3.01
N GLU A 31 6.35 -7.45 3.38
CA GLU A 31 7.54 -6.86 2.76
C GLU A 31 7.57 -7.08 1.25
N GLN A 32 7.24 -8.29 0.78
CA GLN A 32 7.24 -8.62 -0.65
C GLN A 32 6.07 -7.97 -1.36
N ASN A 33 4.91 -7.85 -0.72
CA ASN A 33 3.75 -7.14 -1.27
C ASN A 33 4.07 -5.67 -1.50
N LEU A 34 4.67 -5.01 -0.49
CA LEU A 34 5.10 -3.61 -0.55
C LEU A 34 6.10 -3.40 -1.69
N VAL A 35 7.17 -4.21 -1.76
CA VAL A 35 8.18 -4.14 -2.83
C VAL A 35 7.51 -4.30 -4.19
N ALA A 36 6.69 -5.33 -4.38
CA ALA A 36 6.07 -5.60 -5.66
C ALA A 36 5.11 -4.48 -6.10
N LEU A 37 4.37 -3.87 -5.16
CA LEU A 37 3.51 -2.71 -5.45
C LEU A 37 4.32 -1.49 -5.87
N VAL A 38 5.42 -1.18 -5.19
CA VAL A 38 6.30 -0.06 -5.55
C VAL A 38 6.95 -0.29 -6.93
N GLU A 39 7.47 -1.50 -7.17
CA GLU A 39 8.06 -1.86 -8.46
C GLU A 39 7.04 -1.79 -9.59
N LYS A 40 5.82 -2.32 -9.35
CA LYS A 40 4.71 -2.22 -10.30
C LYS A 40 4.45 -0.76 -10.63
N TYR A 41 4.26 0.11 -9.62
CA TYR A 41 4.02 1.53 -9.85
C TYR A 41 5.11 2.20 -10.70
N ARG A 42 6.39 1.96 -10.38
CA ARG A 42 7.54 2.54 -11.10
C ARG A 42 7.67 2.02 -12.54
N SER A 43 7.10 0.85 -12.84
CA SER A 43 7.11 0.25 -14.18
C SER A 43 5.99 0.74 -15.10
N LEU A 44 4.93 1.35 -14.54
CA LEU A 44 3.74 1.74 -15.28
C LEU A 44 3.97 3.00 -16.14
N PRO A 45 3.26 3.14 -17.27
CA PRO A 45 3.19 4.41 -17.97
C PRO A 45 2.43 5.45 -17.12
N SER A 46 2.71 6.74 -17.33
CA SER A 46 2.17 7.84 -16.52
C SER A 46 0.64 7.82 -16.27
N GLY A 47 -0.16 7.42 -17.26
CA GLY A 47 -1.62 7.31 -17.10
C GLY A 47 -2.04 6.23 -16.09
N ASP A 48 -1.36 5.09 -16.12
CA ASP A 48 -1.64 3.95 -15.24
C ASP A 48 -1.05 4.15 -13.83
N MET A 49 0.04 4.93 -13.72
CA MET A 49 0.56 5.37 -12.42
C MET A 49 -0.50 6.15 -11.64
N GLY A 50 -1.23 7.06 -12.30
CA GLY A 50 -2.32 7.81 -11.66
C GLY A 50 -3.42 6.89 -11.13
N PHE A 51 -3.87 5.94 -11.94
CA PHE A 51 -4.87 4.95 -11.53
C PHE A 51 -4.40 4.11 -10.33
N MET A 52 -3.16 3.61 -10.36
CA MET A 52 -2.62 2.85 -9.23
C MET A 52 -2.49 3.71 -7.97
N ALA A 53 -2.05 4.97 -8.08
CA ALA A 53 -1.97 5.89 -6.94
C ALA A 53 -3.35 6.11 -6.29
N GLU A 54 -4.40 6.27 -7.09
CA GLU A 54 -5.79 6.39 -6.59
C GLU A 54 -6.21 5.13 -5.83
N MET A 55 -5.93 3.95 -6.35
CA MET A 55 -6.24 2.68 -5.67
C MET A 55 -5.49 2.53 -4.35
N VAL A 56 -4.17 2.76 -4.34
CA VAL A 56 -3.35 2.66 -3.13
C VAL A 56 -3.81 3.69 -2.09
N THR A 57 -4.15 4.92 -2.52
CA THR A 57 -4.70 5.95 -1.63
C THR A 57 -6.02 5.49 -1.01
N ALA A 58 -6.94 4.92 -1.80
CA ALA A 58 -8.21 4.41 -1.27
C ALA A 58 -8.00 3.27 -0.25
N PHE A 59 -7.04 2.37 -0.50
CA PHE A 59 -6.73 1.28 0.43
C PHE A 59 -6.02 1.75 1.71
N SER A 60 -5.29 2.87 1.68
CA SER A 60 -4.64 3.44 2.88
C SER A 60 -5.63 3.79 4.00
N THR A 61 -6.90 4.01 3.66
CA THR A 61 -8.01 4.28 4.60
C THR A 61 -9.00 3.12 4.71
N SER A 62 -8.55 1.90 4.45
CA SER A 62 -9.36 0.68 4.58
C SER A 62 -9.39 0.15 6.01
N THR A 63 -10.49 -0.49 6.41
CA THR A 63 -10.58 -1.23 7.67
C THR A 63 -9.83 -2.57 7.63
N ASP A 64 -9.42 -3.04 6.45
CA ASP A 64 -8.45 -4.12 6.32
C ASP A 64 -7.06 -3.57 6.72
N LEU A 65 -6.59 -3.97 7.90
CA LEU A 65 -5.31 -3.55 8.43
C LEU A 65 -4.16 -3.87 7.48
N SER A 66 -4.18 -5.06 6.85
CA SER A 66 -3.08 -5.48 5.97
C SER A 66 -3.00 -4.61 4.73
N ALA A 67 -4.13 -4.40 4.07
CA ALA A 67 -4.20 -3.53 2.90
C ALA A 67 -3.82 -2.08 3.25
N SER A 68 -4.32 -1.56 4.38
CA SER A 68 -4.09 -0.17 4.76
C SER A 68 -2.65 0.13 5.13
N TYR A 69 -1.98 -0.68 5.97
CA TYR A 69 -0.59 -0.39 6.32
C TYR A 69 0.39 -0.62 5.16
N ILE A 70 0.14 -1.62 4.31
CA ILE A 70 0.93 -1.81 3.09
C ILE A 70 0.78 -0.58 2.19
N SER A 71 -0.44 -0.09 2.02
CA SER A 71 -0.72 1.10 1.21
C SER A 71 0.03 2.33 1.72
N VAL A 72 0.02 2.57 3.03
CA VAL A 72 0.77 3.68 3.65
C VAL A 72 2.28 3.52 3.41
N GLY A 73 2.81 2.30 3.54
CA GLY A 73 4.21 2.01 3.20
C GLY A 73 4.55 2.31 1.75
N VAL A 74 3.68 1.90 0.80
CA VAL A 74 3.85 2.20 -0.64
C VAL A 74 3.82 3.71 -0.90
N LEU A 75 2.85 4.43 -0.33
CA LEU A 75 2.76 5.90 -0.50
C LEU A 75 4.01 6.60 0.04
N HIS A 76 4.48 6.19 1.22
CA HIS A 76 5.74 6.68 1.82
C HIS A 76 6.94 6.42 0.90
N ALA A 77 7.11 5.19 0.42
CA ALA A 77 8.17 4.80 -0.52
C ALA A 77 8.15 5.58 -1.86
N LEU A 78 6.99 6.11 -2.25
CA LEU A 78 6.80 6.91 -3.46
C LEU A 78 6.90 8.43 -3.20
N GLY A 79 7.12 8.86 -1.96
CA GLY A 79 7.18 10.27 -1.58
C GLY A 79 5.83 10.99 -1.61
N MET A 80 4.73 10.23 -1.51
CA MET A 80 3.34 10.73 -1.52
C MET A 80 2.90 11.17 -0.10
N GLU A 81 3.63 12.10 0.49
CA GLU A 81 3.48 12.51 1.90
C GLU A 81 2.10 13.10 2.22
N GLU A 82 1.45 13.77 1.26
CA GLU A 82 0.10 14.30 1.47
C GLU A 82 -0.90 13.17 1.71
N GLN A 83 -0.81 12.08 0.93
CA GLN A 83 -1.65 10.90 1.05
C GLN A 83 -1.34 10.13 2.33
N VAL A 84 -0.06 10.03 2.71
CA VAL A 84 0.35 9.46 4.00
C VAL A 84 -0.28 10.24 5.15
N ASN A 85 -0.13 11.57 5.18
CA ASN A 85 -0.70 12.41 6.23
C ASN A 85 -2.24 12.31 6.28
N ALA A 86 -2.90 12.23 5.12
CA ALA A 86 -4.35 12.02 5.05
C ALA A 86 -4.77 10.67 5.65
N ALA A 87 -3.99 9.60 5.43
CA ALA A 87 -4.25 8.29 6.03
C ALA A 87 -4.13 8.34 7.56
N TYR A 88 -3.09 8.99 8.10
CA TYR A 88 -2.96 9.20 9.56
C TYR A 88 -4.11 10.03 10.14
N ALA A 89 -4.51 11.12 9.47
CA ALA A 89 -5.66 11.92 9.89
C ALA A 89 -6.96 11.11 9.88
N TRP A 90 -7.15 10.22 8.89
CA TRP A 90 -8.28 9.29 8.88
C TRP A 90 -8.19 8.26 10.02
N ALA A 91 -7.00 7.76 10.35
CA ALA A 91 -6.81 6.81 11.45
C ALA A 91 -7.22 7.43 12.80
N GLU A 92 -6.95 8.72 13.02
CA GLU A 92 -7.36 9.45 14.22
C GLU A 92 -8.89 9.48 14.44
N THR A 93 -9.69 9.34 13.38
CA THR A 93 -11.15 9.30 13.49
C THR A 93 -11.69 7.91 13.81
N GLN A 94 -10.85 6.88 13.85
CA GLN A 94 -11.27 5.50 14.11
C GLN A 94 -11.21 5.17 15.61
N GLU A 95 -12.08 4.27 16.07
CA GLU A 95 -12.08 3.81 17.47
C GLU A 95 -10.74 3.17 17.88
N SER A 96 -10.03 2.55 16.94
CA SER A 96 -8.75 1.87 17.13
C SER A 96 -7.55 2.70 16.64
N ALA A 97 -7.65 4.03 16.65
CA ALA A 97 -6.66 4.97 16.09
C ALA A 97 -5.21 4.62 16.41
N GLN A 98 -4.87 4.38 17.68
CA GLN A 98 -3.48 4.05 18.09
C GLN A 98 -2.97 2.75 17.46
N SER A 99 -3.83 1.73 17.36
CA SER A 99 -3.46 0.45 16.75
C SER A 99 -3.23 0.63 15.25
N ILE A 100 -4.11 1.36 14.55
CA ILE A 100 -3.97 1.62 13.12
C ILE A 100 -2.69 2.42 12.83
N ALA A 101 -2.47 3.51 13.57
CA ALA A 101 -1.26 4.32 13.43
C ALA A 101 0.01 3.51 13.67
N HIS A 102 0.02 2.61 14.66
CA HIS A 102 1.15 1.71 14.88
C HIS A 102 1.41 0.78 13.69
N HIS A 103 0.38 0.26 13.03
CA HIS A 103 0.57 -0.54 11.82
C HIS A 103 1.10 0.33 10.68
N PHE A 104 0.66 1.58 10.55
CA PHE A 104 1.21 2.50 9.56
C PHE A 104 2.71 2.77 9.78
N ASP A 105 3.16 2.88 11.04
CA ASP A 105 4.58 2.98 11.36
C ASP A 105 5.36 1.72 10.92
N ILE A 106 4.76 0.53 11.04
CA ILE A 106 5.34 -0.71 10.50
C ILE A 106 5.48 -0.58 8.99
N GLY A 107 4.42 -0.20 8.28
CA GLY A 107 4.44 -0.04 6.81
C GLY A 107 5.54 0.92 6.34
N LYS A 108 5.70 2.07 7.01
CA LYS A 108 6.79 3.03 6.73
C LYS A 108 8.16 2.43 7.01
N SER A 109 8.32 1.73 8.14
CA SER A 109 9.58 1.08 8.49
C SER A 109 9.99 0.01 7.48
N LEU A 110 9.04 -0.76 6.96
CA LEU A 110 9.28 -1.71 5.88
C LEU A 110 9.73 -1.00 4.61
N ALA A 111 9.04 0.08 4.23
CA ALA A 111 9.40 0.89 3.07
C ALA A 111 10.84 1.44 3.18
N ASP A 112 11.19 2.04 4.32
CA ASP A 112 12.54 2.58 4.57
C ASP A 112 13.63 1.51 4.51
N HIS A 113 13.30 0.26 4.87
CA HIS A 113 14.27 -0.84 4.88
C HIS A 113 14.45 -1.49 3.51
N PHE A 114 13.37 -1.69 2.75
CA PHE A 114 13.38 -2.51 1.53
C PHE A 114 13.36 -1.69 0.24
N ILE A 115 12.96 -0.42 0.29
CA ILE A 115 12.83 0.45 -0.89
C ILE A 115 13.85 1.58 -0.81
N SER A 116 15.10 1.28 -1.13
CA SER A 116 16.15 2.28 -1.35
C SER A 116 16.12 2.83 -2.77
#